data_AF-A0A176Y933-F1
#
_entry.id   AF-A0A176Y933-F1
#
_cell.length_a   1.000
_cell.length_b   1.000
_cell.length_c   1.000
_cell.angle_alpha   90.00
_cell.angle_beta   90.00
_cell.angle_gamma   90.00
#
_symmetry.space_group_name_H-M   'P 1'
#
loop_
_entity.id
_entity.type
_entity.pdbx_description
1 polymer ?
#
loop_
_entity_poly.entity_id
_entity_poly.type
_entity_poly.pdbx_seq_one_letter_code
_entity_poly.pdbx_strand_id
1 'polypeptide(L)'
;MAFSTKTFAIAAALGAFAAPASAQTAATPWELKPDMGYAYDKDGKTFSYKMGTSNAGELLKGAKKVPKGTLFFIGHNGQLYMRTGPYLEGDGRFKFGPDQ
;
A
#
# COMPACT_ATOMS: atom_id res chain seq x y z
N MET A 1 -8.85 42.69 -43.28
CA MET A 1 -8.50 41.50 -42.48
C MET A 1 -7.72 41.98 -41.25
N ALA A 2 -8.41 42.31 -40.15
CA ALA A 2 -7.75 42.71 -38.90
C ALA A 2 -7.87 41.53 -37.92
N PHE A 3 -6.76 40.86 -37.66
CA PHE A 3 -6.72 39.79 -36.66
C PHE A 3 -6.88 40.43 -35.28
N SER A 4 -7.98 40.08 -34.59
CA SER A 4 -8.29 40.56 -33.25
C SER A 4 -7.33 39.95 -32.23
N THR A 5 -6.36 40.74 -31.77
CA THR A 5 -5.32 40.39 -30.79
C THR A 5 -5.90 39.89 -29.45
N LYS A 6 -7.19 40.11 -29.19
CA LYS A 6 -7.85 39.72 -27.92
C LYS A 6 -8.04 38.21 -27.76
N THR A 7 -8.08 37.44 -28.85
CA THR A 7 -8.32 35.99 -28.77
C THR A 7 -7.09 35.22 -28.29
N PHE A 8 -5.88 35.77 -28.46
CA PHE A 8 -4.65 35.11 -28.02
C PHE A 8 -4.40 35.20 -26.50
N ALA A 9 -5.00 36.16 -25.81
CA ALA A 9 -4.76 36.37 -24.38
C ALA A 9 -5.45 35.35 -23.47
N ILE A 10 -6.48 34.66 -23.95
CA ILE A 10 -7.25 33.70 -23.14
C ILE A 10 -6.61 32.30 -23.16
N ALA A 11 -5.83 31.97 -24.19
CA ALA A 11 -5.12 30.69 -24.28
C ALA A 11 -3.97 30.55 -23.25
N ALA A 12 -3.42 31.66 -22.78
CA ALA A 12 -2.31 31.66 -21.82
C ALA A 12 -2.73 31.45 -20.35
N ALA A 13 -4.00 31.66 -20.02
CA ALA A 13 -4.48 31.59 -18.64
C ALA A 13 -4.86 30.16 -18.17
N LEU A 14 -5.07 29.21 -19.11
CA LEU A 14 -5.51 27.85 -18.78
C LEU A 14 -4.35 26.87 -18.51
N GLY A 15 -3.09 27.26 -18.76
CA GLY A 15 -1.92 26.40 -18.54
C GLY A 15 -1.48 26.29 -17.07
N ALA A 16 -2.01 27.11 -16.16
CA ALA A 16 -1.50 27.25 -14.81
C ALA A 16 -2.09 26.28 -13.77
N PHE A 17 -3.03 25.40 -14.16
CA PHE A 17 -3.64 24.42 -13.24
C PHE A 17 -3.19 22.98 -13.47
N ALA A 18 -2.13 22.75 -14.24
CA ALA A 18 -1.41 21.49 -14.22
C ALA A 18 -0.51 21.45 -12.96
N ALA A 19 -1.14 21.32 -11.79
CA ALA A 19 -0.40 20.91 -10.61
C ALA A 19 0.30 19.59 -10.96
N PRO A 20 1.62 19.45 -10.74
CA PRO A 20 2.25 18.16 -10.88
C PRO A 20 1.52 17.23 -9.92
N ALA A 21 0.83 16.22 -10.47
CA ALA A 21 0.39 15.09 -9.68
C ALA A 21 1.65 14.57 -9.02
N SER A 22 1.78 14.83 -7.72
CA SER A 22 2.90 14.33 -6.95
C SER A 22 2.95 12.84 -7.26
N ALA A 23 4.07 12.37 -7.81
CA ALA A 23 4.35 10.96 -7.85
C ALA A 23 4.33 10.52 -6.39
N GLN A 24 3.16 10.07 -5.92
CA GLN A 24 3.04 9.33 -4.68
C GLN A 24 3.91 8.13 -4.96
N THR A 25 5.14 8.14 -4.40
CA THR A 25 6.05 7.01 -4.42
C THR A 25 5.19 5.78 -4.21
N ALA A 26 4.98 5.01 -5.29
CA ALA A 26 4.07 3.89 -5.25
C ALA A 26 4.50 3.06 -4.04
N ALA A 27 3.62 2.91 -3.06
CA ALA A 27 3.94 2.21 -1.82
C ALA A 27 4.56 0.89 -2.24
N THR A 28 5.85 0.70 -1.91
CA THR A 28 6.59 -0.46 -2.37
C THR A 28 5.81 -1.68 -1.88
N PRO A 29 5.35 -2.56 -2.79
CA PRO A 29 4.56 -3.71 -2.40
C PRO A 29 5.29 -4.48 -1.30
N TRP A 30 4.56 -4.88 -0.25
CA TRP A 30 5.14 -5.69 0.82
C TRP A 30 5.59 -7.03 0.26
N GLU A 31 6.88 -7.14 -0.02
CA GLU A 31 7.53 -8.38 -0.40
C GLU A 31 8.10 -9.01 0.88
N LEU A 32 7.40 -9.99 1.45
CA LEU A 32 7.74 -10.64 2.72
C LEU A 32 9.11 -11.34 2.64
N LYS A 33 10.15 -10.73 3.22
CA LYS A 33 11.53 -11.23 3.28
C LYS A 33 11.92 -11.60 4.71
N PRO A 34 12.78 -12.62 4.92
CA PRO A 34 13.18 -13.08 6.25
C PRO A 34 13.84 -12.02 7.15
N ASP A 35 14.36 -10.94 6.58
CA ASP A 35 15.13 -9.89 7.26
C ASP A 35 14.41 -8.53 7.26
N MET A 36 13.11 -8.51 7.02
CA MET A 36 12.31 -7.29 6.91
C MET A 36 11.18 -7.25 7.94
N GLY A 37 10.98 -6.08 8.55
CA GLY A 37 9.84 -5.75 9.39
C GLY A 37 8.85 -4.90 8.61
N TYR A 38 7.56 -5.20 8.75
CA TYR A 38 6.47 -4.48 8.07
C TYR A 38 5.63 -3.76 9.11
N ALA A 39 5.41 -2.46 8.90
CA ALA A 39 4.61 -1.64 9.81
C ALA A 39 3.41 -1.07 9.06
N TYR A 40 2.24 -1.21 9.67
CA TYR A 40 1.02 -0.53 9.27
C TYR A 40 0.75 0.57 10.28
N ASP A 41 0.86 1.83 9.86
CA ASP A 41 0.68 2.96 10.76
C ASP A 41 -0.80 3.28 11.01
N LYS A 42 -1.05 4.20 11.94
CA LYS A 42 -2.38 4.71 12.29
C LYS A 42 -3.10 5.41 11.13
N ASP A 43 -2.36 5.88 10.12
CA ASP A 43 -2.88 6.62 8.98
C ASP A 43 -3.12 5.67 7.77
N GLY A 44 -2.89 4.36 7.95
CA GLY A 44 -3.05 3.33 6.94
C GLY A 44 -1.86 3.15 5.99
N LYS A 45 -0.71 3.79 6.27
CA LYS A 45 0.49 3.65 5.46
C LYS A 45 1.26 2.40 5.83
N THR A 46 1.80 1.77 4.80
CA THR A 46 2.60 0.56 4.87
C THR A 46 4.08 0.91 4.74
N PHE A 47 4.90 0.45 5.68
CA PHE A 47 6.35 0.63 5.67
C PHE A 47 7.05 -0.73 5.70
N SER A 48 8.27 -0.75 5.18
CA SER A 48 9.16 -1.90 5.18
C SER A 48 10.51 -1.47 5.71
N TYR A 49 11.01 -2.12 6.75
CA TYR A 49 12.28 -1.80 7.40
C TYR A 49 13.20 -3.02 7.39
N LYS A 50 14.47 -2.84 7.02
CA LYS A 50 15.46 -3.90 7.19
C LYS A 50 15.71 -4.11 8.67
N MET A 51 15.50 -5.33 9.16
CA MET A 51 15.72 -5.67 10.55
C MET A 51 17.22 -5.81 10.82
N GLY A 52 17.70 -5.04 11.81
CA GLY A 52 19.03 -5.20 12.38
C GLY A 52 19.01 -6.22 13.53
N THR A 53 20.15 -6.82 13.81
CA THR A 53 20.32 -7.77 14.93
C THR A 53 20.49 -7.07 16.28
N SER A 54 20.88 -5.78 16.30
CA SER A 54 21.22 -5.06 17.54
C SER A 54 20.05 -4.91 18.51
N ASN A 55 18.81 -4.81 17.99
CA ASN A 55 17.63 -4.49 18.81
C ASN A 55 16.56 -5.60 18.76
N ALA A 56 16.93 -6.80 18.30
CA ALA A 56 15.98 -7.92 18.14
C ALA A 56 15.32 -8.33 19.47
N GLY A 57 16.05 -8.23 20.59
CA GLY A 57 15.52 -8.51 21.93
C GLY A 57 14.42 -7.55 22.36
N GLU A 58 14.52 -6.26 22.02
CA GLU A 58 13.47 -5.27 22.29
C GLU A 58 12.26 -5.47 21.38
N LEU A 59 12.48 -5.78 20.11
CA LEU A 59 11.41 -6.06 19.15
C LEU A 59 10.55 -7.26 19.58
N LEU A 60 11.19 -8.30 20.11
CA LEU A 60 10.50 -9.51 20.57
C LEU A 60 9.82 -9.32 21.93
N LYS A 61 10.23 -8.31 22.71
CA LYS A 61 9.66 -8.02 24.03
C LYS A 61 8.24 -7.47 23.86
N GLY A 62 7.26 -8.34 24.13
CA GLY A 62 5.84 -8.02 23.97
C GLY A 62 5.26 -8.38 22.61
N ALA A 63 6.07 -8.89 21.68
CA ALA A 63 5.58 -9.42 20.41
C ALA A 63 4.73 -10.67 20.64
N LYS A 64 3.59 -10.74 19.95
CA LYS A 64 2.77 -11.95 19.90
C LYS A 64 3.07 -12.70 18.62
N LYS A 65 3.35 -13.99 18.75
CA LYS A 65 3.48 -14.87 17.59
C LYS A 65 2.15 -14.94 16.84
N VAL A 66 2.19 -14.70 15.54
CA VAL A 66 1.02 -14.88 14.67
C VAL A 66 0.66 -16.37 14.62
N PRO A 67 -0.61 -16.75 14.87
CA PRO A 67 -1.05 -18.13 14.73
C PRO A 67 -0.76 -18.67 13.32
N LYS A 68 -0.49 -19.98 13.22
CA LYS A 68 -0.42 -20.63 11.91
C LYS A 68 -1.82 -20.60 11.29
N GLY A 69 -1.90 -20.39 9.98
CA GLY A 69 -3.18 -20.30 9.28
C GLY A 69 -3.85 -18.92 9.38
N THR A 70 -3.08 -17.86 9.62
CA THR A 70 -3.57 -16.48 9.53
C THR A 70 -3.30 -15.90 8.14
N LEU A 71 -4.34 -15.35 7.52
CA LEU A 71 -4.29 -14.60 6.28
C LEU A 71 -4.22 -13.10 6.60
N PHE A 72 -3.31 -12.38 5.95
CA PHE A 72 -3.24 -10.91 5.94
C PHE A 72 -3.61 -10.41 4.55
N PHE A 73 -4.45 -9.38 4.46
CA PHE A 73 -4.89 -8.85 3.18
C PHE A 73 -5.28 -7.37 3.30
N ILE A 74 -5.15 -6.65 2.18
CA ILE A 74 -5.64 -5.27 2.07
C ILE A 74 -7.08 -5.34 1.52
N GLY A 75 -8.03 -4.77 2.24
CA GLY A 75 -9.42 -4.68 1.79
C GLY A 75 -9.59 -3.65 0.66
N HIS A 76 -10.76 -3.65 0.03
CA HIS A 76 -11.10 -2.67 -1.02
C HIS A 76 -11.01 -1.20 -0.54
N ASN A 77 -11.07 -0.98 0.77
CA ASN A 77 -10.92 0.31 1.43
C ASN A 77 -9.45 0.69 1.73
N GLY A 78 -8.48 -0.10 1.28
CA GLY A 78 -7.05 0.14 1.51
C GLY A 78 -6.57 -0.21 2.92
N GLN A 79 -7.42 -0.80 3.77
CA GLN A 79 -7.06 -1.13 5.15
C GLN A 79 -6.49 -2.54 5.27
N LEU A 80 -5.53 -2.73 6.18
CA LEU A 80 -4.97 -4.04 6.50
C LEU A 80 -5.89 -4.83 7.43
N TYR A 81 -6.25 -6.03 7.01
CA TYR A 81 -7.01 -6.99 7.80
C TYR A 81 -6.18 -8.25 8.07
N MET A 82 -6.49 -8.90 9.18
CA MET A 82 -6.02 -10.26 9.48
C MET A 82 -7.21 -11.17 9.77
N ARG A 83 -7.13 -12.42 9.31
CA ARG A 83 -8.13 -13.45 9.60
C ARG A 83 -7.44 -14.76 9.94
N THR A 84 -7.84 -15.38 11.04
CA THR A 84 -7.45 -16.75 11.39
C THR A 84 -8.56 -17.71 10.98
N GLY A 85 -8.21 -18.79 10.28
CA GLY A 85 -9.15 -19.81 9.82
C GLY A 85 -8.82 -20.32 8.42
N PRO A 86 -9.65 -21.22 7.85
CA PRO A 86 -9.41 -21.77 6.52
C PRO A 86 -9.57 -20.68 5.46
N TYR A 87 -8.47 -20.35 4.79
CA TYR A 87 -8.42 -19.49 3.60
C TYR A 87 -8.09 -20.26 2.32
N LEU A 88 -7.78 -21.55 2.46
CA LEU A 88 -7.68 -22.50 1.37
C LEU A 88 -8.83 -23.49 1.48
N GLU A 89 -9.35 -23.91 0.34
CA GLU A 89 -10.25 -25.06 0.22
C GLU A 89 -9.46 -26.38 0.36
N GLY A 90 -10.17 -27.51 0.49
CA GLY A 90 -9.53 -28.83 0.65
C GLY A 90 -8.63 -29.25 -0.53
N ASP A 91 -8.82 -28.64 -1.70
CA ASP A 91 -8.01 -28.82 -2.91
C ASP A 91 -6.85 -27.81 -3.03
N GLY A 92 -6.65 -26.96 -2.02
CA GLY A 92 -5.59 -25.93 -1.99
C GLY A 92 -5.92 -24.64 -2.74
N ARG A 93 -7.11 -24.51 -3.35
CA ARG A 93 -7.53 -23.24 -3.99
C ARG A 93 -7.81 -22.17 -2.95
N PHE A 94 -7.51 -20.92 -3.30
CA PHE A 94 -7.81 -19.78 -2.44
C PHE A 94 -9.32 -19.54 -2.37
N LYS A 95 -9.87 -19.57 -1.16
CA LYS A 95 -11.31 -19.49 -0.90
C LYS A 95 -11.96 -18.16 -1.31
N PHE A 96 -11.18 -17.08 -1.33
CA PHE A 96 -11.65 -15.71 -1.61
C PHE A 96 -11.08 -15.18 -2.94
N GLY A 97 -10.78 -16.08 -3.88
CA GLY A 97 -10.38 -15.71 -5.23
C GLY A 97 -11.54 -15.07 -6.01
N PRO A 98 -11.27 -14.50 -7.19
CA PRO A 98 -12.33 -14.02 -8.06
C PRO A 98 -13.33 -15.13 -8.37
N ASP A 99 -14.61 -14.77 -8.50
CA ASP A 99 -15.62 -15.67 -9.06
C ASP A 99 -15.15 -16.09 -10.46
N GLN A 100 -15.14 -17.41 -10.72
CA GLN A 100 -14.70 -17.98 -11.98
C GLN A 100 -15.68 -17.68 -13.12
#